data_AF-A0A7V5WJ52-F1
#
_entry.id   AF-A0A7V5WJ52-F1
#
_cell.length_a   1.000
_cell.length_b   1.000
_cell.length_c   1.000
_cell.angle_alpha   90.00
_cell.angle_beta   90.00
_cell.angle_gamma   90.00
#
_symmetry.space_group_name_H-M   'P 1'
#
loop_
_entity.id
_entity.type
_entity.pdbx_description
1 polymer ?
#
loop_
_entity_poly.entity_id
_entity_poly.type
_entity_poly.pdbx_seq_one_letter_code
_entity_poly.pdbx_strand_id
1 'polypeptide(L)'
;RQRLDQLLGVAGEVQPDVLLVELFPFGRNNFSFELLPLLEAVRGGDPPACRVVSSVRDILVEKQDPGKFEQRVIDRLNRLFDAVLVHGDPAVISLDETFSRIEDIRIPVVYTGYVCRRASRDEARRLRLRLGLGAGEKLLVASAGSGSVGYPLLLAAVQAVRHLDFPARLHVFTGPYMEAGMAAELRRQAAANVVIEQFAEDFPLWLAAADLSLSMGGYNTTMDVLASGTPALIHPFSQNREQRLRVEHLARIADLAPLEDRELDPPVLAGKIRLLFNGKPRRPQVRLDGAEFTNKWLEQWLSGK
;
A
#
# COMPACT_ATOMS: atom_id res chain seq x y z
N ARG A 1 8.43 -14.93 -27.23
CA ARG A 1 8.45 -14.39 -28.61
C ARG A 1 7.19 -13.58 -28.85
N GLN A 2 6.01 -14.20 -28.98
CA GLN A 2 4.73 -13.49 -29.19
C GLN A 2 4.50 -12.27 -28.26
N ARG A 3 4.72 -12.41 -26.93
CA ARG A 3 4.56 -11.28 -25.99
C ARG A 3 5.54 -10.12 -26.22
N LEU A 4 6.78 -10.43 -26.60
CA LEU A 4 7.78 -9.42 -26.92
C LEU A 4 7.38 -8.70 -28.23
N ASP A 5 6.98 -9.45 -29.25
CA ASP A 5 6.56 -8.89 -30.53
C ASP A 5 5.34 -7.96 -30.35
N GLN A 6 4.39 -8.34 -29.48
CA GLN A 6 3.26 -7.49 -29.09
C GLN A 6 3.72 -6.22 -28.35
N LEU A 7 4.63 -6.33 -27.38
CA LEU A 7 5.15 -5.17 -26.64
C LEU A 7 5.87 -4.17 -27.56
N LEU A 8 6.71 -4.67 -28.48
CA LEU A 8 7.39 -3.83 -29.47
C LEU A 8 6.40 -3.19 -30.45
N GLY A 9 5.40 -3.95 -30.91
CA GLY A 9 4.34 -3.42 -31.78
C GLY A 9 3.56 -2.29 -31.10
N VAL A 10 3.12 -2.48 -29.86
CA VAL A 10 2.41 -1.45 -29.08
C VAL A 10 3.29 -0.22 -28.86
N ALA A 11 4.58 -0.39 -28.55
CA ALA A 11 5.49 0.73 -28.38
C ALA A 11 5.71 1.51 -29.70
N GLY A 12 5.78 0.83 -30.84
CA GLY A 12 5.88 1.45 -32.16
C GLY A 12 4.61 2.15 -32.63
N GLU A 13 3.43 1.66 -32.24
CA GLU A 13 2.13 2.27 -32.52
C GLU A 13 1.85 3.48 -31.62
N VAL A 14 2.09 3.35 -30.32
CA VAL A 14 1.81 4.40 -29.32
C VAL A 14 2.83 5.53 -29.40
N GLN A 15 4.09 5.21 -29.69
CA GLN A 15 5.22 6.16 -29.70
C GLN A 15 5.22 7.07 -28.46
N PRO A 16 5.27 6.50 -27.24
CA PRO A 16 5.09 7.27 -26.03
C PRO A 16 6.25 8.25 -25.80
N ASP A 17 5.99 9.41 -25.20
CA ASP A 17 7.07 10.29 -24.72
C ASP A 17 7.81 9.67 -23.51
N VAL A 18 7.11 8.85 -22.72
CA VAL A 18 7.62 8.18 -21.51
C VAL A 18 7.17 6.72 -21.47
N LEU A 19 8.13 5.82 -21.30
CA LEU A 19 7.90 4.42 -20.93
C LEU A 19 8.16 4.24 -19.43
N LEU A 20 7.09 4.12 -18.64
CA LEU A 20 7.17 3.84 -17.21
C LEU A 20 7.06 2.33 -16.95
N VAL A 21 8.07 1.75 -16.29
CA VAL A 21 8.13 0.32 -15.99
C VAL A 21 8.09 0.12 -14.47
N GLU A 22 7.03 -0.54 -14.00
CA GLU A 22 6.88 -0.84 -12.57
C GLU A 22 7.88 -1.91 -12.12
N LEU A 23 8.61 -1.59 -11.05
CA LEU A 23 9.48 -2.45 -10.26
C LEU A 23 10.70 -3.02 -11.01
N PHE A 24 10.77 -2.99 -12.33
CA PHE A 24 11.96 -3.41 -13.08
C PHE A 24 12.95 -2.25 -13.18
N PRO A 25 14.26 -2.43 -12.91
CA PRO A 25 14.96 -3.71 -12.73
C PRO A 25 15.07 -4.24 -11.29
N PHE A 26 14.51 -3.54 -10.29
CA PHE A 26 14.51 -3.94 -8.87
C PHE A 26 13.74 -5.24 -8.57
N GLY A 27 12.93 -5.71 -9.50
CA GLY A 27 12.14 -6.93 -9.42
C GLY A 27 11.68 -7.36 -10.81
N ARG A 28 10.62 -8.18 -10.86
CA ARG A 28 9.98 -8.62 -12.13
C ARG A 28 10.96 -9.31 -13.10
N ASN A 29 12.02 -9.95 -12.61
CA ASN A 29 13.03 -10.61 -13.44
C ASN A 29 12.47 -11.71 -14.36
N ASN A 30 11.34 -12.33 -14.00
CA ASN A 30 10.66 -13.31 -14.87
C ASN A 30 10.20 -12.70 -16.20
N PHE A 31 10.09 -11.38 -16.28
CA PHE A 31 9.74 -10.62 -17.50
C PHE A 31 10.97 -10.04 -18.21
N SER A 32 12.20 -10.36 -17.75
CA SER A 32 13.42 -9.82 -18.37
C SER A 32 13.60 -10.21 -19.84
N PHE A 33 13.08 -11.37 -20.26
CA PHE A 33 13.15 -11.82 -21.65
C PHE A 33 12.34 -10.95 -22.63
N GLU A 34 11.39 -10.15 -22.13
CA GLU A 34 10.59 -9.21 -22.94
C GLU A 34 10.92 -7.75 -22.62
N LEU A 35 11.19 -7.42 -21.35
CA LEU A 35 11.55 -6.06 -20.95
C LEU A 35 12.94 -5.65 -21.44
N LEU A 36 13.97 -6.50 -21.33
CA LEU A 36 15.31 -6.11 -21.77
C LEU A 36 15.37 -5.81 -23.27
N PRO A 37 14.82 -6.66 -24.17
CA PRO A 37 14.81 -6.34 -25.60
C PRO A 37 14.01 -5.09 -25.92
N LEU A 38 12.86 -4.85 -25.26
CA LEU A 38 12.09 -3.61 -25.44
C LEU A 38 12.92 -2.37 -25.06
N LEU A 39 13.59 -2.41 -23.90
CA LEU A 39 14.41 -1.29 -23.43
C LEU A 39 15.63 -1.05 -24.34
N GLU A 40 16.24 -2.11 -24.85
CA GLU A 40 17.35 -2.03 -25.80
C GLU A 40 16.89 -1.49 -27.16
N ALA A 41 15.70 -1.89 -27.63
CA ALA A 41 15.05 -1.41 -28.84
C ALA A 41 14.75 0.11 -28.76
N VAL A 42 14.13 0.56 -27.66
CA VAL A 42 13.89 1.99 -27.40
C VAL A 42 15.19 2.80 -27.35
N ARG A 43 16.26 2.25 -26.75
CA ARG A 43 17.59 2.91 -26.76
C ARG A 43 18.26 2.92 -28.12
N GLY A 44 17.99 1.92 -28.95
CA GLY A 44 18.43 1.84 -30.34
C GLY A 44 17.67 2.77 -31.29
N GLY A 45 16.54 3.34 -30.84
CA GLY A 45 15.70 4.24 -31.64
C GLY A 45 14.69 3.53 -32.53
N ASP A 46 14.45 2.24 -32.33
CA ASP A 46 13.41 1.47 -33.00
C ASP A 46 12.73 0.54 -31.98
N PRO A 47 11.57 0.93 -31.40
CA PRO A 47 10.71 2.07 -31.75
C PRO A 47 11.30 3.45 -31.35
N PRO A 48 10.71 4.58 -31.81
CA PRO A 48 11.23 5.93 -31.54
C PRO A 48 11.65 6.14 -30.08
N ALA A 49 12.80 6.79 -29.89
CA ALA A 49 13.38 6.99 -28.57
C ALA A 49 12.43 7.78 -27.66
N CYS A 50 12.22 7.26 -26.46
CA CYS A 50 11.43 7.88 -25.40
C CYS A 50 12.18 7.85 -24.07
N ARG A 51 11.69 8.59 -23.08
CA ARG A 51 12.25 8.52 -21.73
C ARG A 51 11.81 7.25 -21.03
N VAL A 52 12.76 6.47 -20.53
CA VAL A 52 12.49 5.23 -19.79
C VAL A 52 12.61 5.48 -18.30
N VAL A 53 11.54 5.22 -17.55
CA VAL A 53 11.47 5.49 -16.11
C VAL A 53 11.13 4.21 -15.35
N SER A 54 11.91 3.91 -14.31
CA SER A 54 11.57 2.84 -13.35
C SER A 54 10.71 3.42 -12.25
N SER A 55 9.63 2.75 -11.84
CA SER A 55 8.88 3.13 -10.63
C SER A 55 8.96 2.04 -9.57
N VAL A 56 9.21 2.44 -8.32
CA VAL A 56 9.27 1.53 -7.17
C VAL A 56 8.49 2.10 -5.99
N ARG A 57 8.11 1.23 -5.07
CA ARG A 57 7.54 1.64 -3.78
C ARG A 57 8.67 1.92 -2.78
N ASP A 58 8.27 2.35 -1.60
CA ASP A 58 9.14 2.70 -0.47
C ASP A 58 10.12 1.59 -0.03
N ILE A 59 9.71 0.32 -0.12
CA ILE A 59 10.48 -0.83 0.38
C ILE A 59 10.69 -1.84 -0.75
N LEU A 60 11.93 -2.30 -0.93
CA LEU A 60 12.25 -3.41 -1.83
C LEU A 60 12.26 -4.76 -1.10
N VAL A 61 11.82 -5.80 -1.81
CA VAL A 61 11.87 -7.20 -1.33
C VAL A 61 13.33 -7.63 -1.15
N GLU A 62 13.67 -8.10 0.05
CA GLU A 62 14.97 -8.69 0.38
C GLU A 62 15.34 -9.84 -0.56
N LYS A 63 16.63 -9.93 -0.90
CA LYS A 63 17.18 -10.94 -1.83
C LYS A 63 18.22 -11.80 -1.12
N GLN A 64 18.32 -13.06 -1.55
CA GLN A 64 19.31 -14.01 -1.02
C GLN A 64 20.76 -13.53 -1.22
N ASP A 65 21.04 -12.84 -2.33
CA ASP A 65 22.34 -12.25 -2.64
C ASP A 65 22.16 -10.76 -2.98
N PRO A 66 22.14 -9.88 -1.96
CA PRO A 66 21.95 -8.45 -2.16
C PRO A 66 23.01 -7.83 -3.07
N GLY A 67 24.27 -8.22 -2.93
CA GLY A 67 25.37 -7.66 -3.73
C GLY A 67 25.22 -7.91 -5.23
N LYS A 68 24.92 -9.15 -5.64
CA LYS A 68 24.64 -9.45 -7.06
C LYS A 68 23.33 -8.82 -7.53
N PHE A 69 22.33 -8.76 -6.67
CA PHE A 69 21.06 -8.12 -6.98
C PHE A 69 21.24 -6.64 -7.31
N GLU A 70 21.88 -5.89 -6.40
CA GLU A 70 22.11 -4.45 -6.52
C GLU A 70 23.01 -4.13 -7.70
N GLN A 71 24.10 -4.88 -7.91
CA GLN A 71 24.97 -4.69 -9.07
C GLN A 71 24.19 -4.79 -10.39
N ARG A 72 23.37 -5.85 -10.55
CA ARG A 72 22.56 -6.02 -11.75
C ARG A 72 21.52 -4.90 -11.94
N VAL A 73 20.94 -4.43 -10.84
CA VAL A 73 19.99 -3.29 -10.86
C VAL A 73 20.72 -2.04 -11.34
N ILE A 74 21.86 -1.71 -10.74
CA ILE A 74 22.69 -0.55 -11.08
C ILE A 74 23.11 -0.60 -12.55
N ASP A 75 23.64 -1.73 -13.03
CA ASP A 75 24.07 -1.91 -14.41
C ASP A 75 22.92 -1.66 -15.39
N ARG A 76 21.72 -2.14 -15.07
CA ARG A 76 20.54 -1.95 -15.91
C ARG A 76 20.02 -0.52 -15.86
N LEU A 77 19.90 0.07 -14.67
CA LEU A 77 19.44 1.45 -14.49
C LEU A 77 20.35 2.41 -15.26
N ASN A 78 21.65 2.35 -14.99
CA ASN A 78 22.64 3.25 -15.56
C ASN A 78 22.85 3.08 -17.08
N ARG A 79 22.36 1.98 -17.68
CA ARG A 79 22.45 1.70 -19.12
C ARG A 79 21.14 1.99 -19.86
N LEU A 80 20.00 1.66 -19.26
CA LEU A 80 18.72 1.56 -19.98
C LEU A 80 17.68 2.56 -19.50
N PHE A 81 17.80 3.09 -18.28
CA PHE A 81 16.81 3.99 -17.69
C PHE A 81 17.32 5.44 -17.67
N ASP A 82 16.38 6.37 -17.67
CA ASP A 82 16.63 7.81 -17.59
C ASP A 82 16.30 8.37 -16.19
N ALA A 83 15.43 7.72 -15.41
CA ALA A 83 15.13 8.08 -14.03
C ALA A 83 14.53 6.90 -13.22
N VAL A 84 14.57 7.03 -11.89
CA VAL A 84 13.86 6.18 -10.93
C VAL A 84 12.88 7.03 -10.13
N LEU A 85 11.60 6.67 -10.13
CA LEU A 85 10.57 7.26 -9.29
C LEU A 85 10.33 6.37 -8.08
N VAL A 86 10.51 6.92 -6.89
CA VAL A 86 10.20 6.24 -5.62
C VAL A 86 8.87 6.76 -5.11
N HIS A 87 7.84 5.91 -5.11
CA HIS A 87 6.51 6.17 -4.55
C HIS A 87 6.55 5.98 -3.03
N GLY A 88 7.23 6.92 -2.39
CA GLY A 88 7.44 6.99 -0.95
C GLY A 88 7.98 8.35 -0.53
N ASP A 89 8.13 8.51 0.77
CA ASP A 89 8.64 9.72 1.41
C ASP A 89 9.90 9.37 2.22
N PRO A 90 11.07 9.96 1.92
CA PRO A 90 12.32 9.62 2.61
C PRO A 90 12.31 10.04 4.08
N ALA A 91 11.38 10.91 4.51
CA ALA A 91 11.17 11.21 5.92
C ALA A 91 10.45 10.07 6.67
N VAL A 92 9.87 9.12 5.94
CA VAL A 92 9.23 7.92 6.48
C VAL A 92 10.16 6.72 6.36
N ILE A 93 10.49 6.34 5.12
CA ILE A 93 11.41 5.25 4.79
C ILE A 93 12.17 5.68 3.55
N SER A 94 13.50 5.67 3.62
CA SER A 94 14.35 5.93 2.49
C SER A 94 14.73 4.63 1.77
N LEU A 95 14.85 4.69 0.45
CA LEU A 95 15.13 3.55 -0.43
C LEU A 95 16.46 2.86 -0.06
N ASP A 96 17.44 3.60 0.43
CA ASP A 96 18.75 3.10 0.87
C ASP A 96 18.66 2.14 2.07
N GLU A 97 17.57 2.18 2.85
CA GLU A 97 17.30 1.18 3.89
C GLU A 97 17.09 -0.23 3.31
N THR A 98 16.74 -0.34 2.02
CA THR A 98 16.53 -1.61 1.31
C THR A 98 17.35 -1.76 0.02
N PHE A 99 18.13 -0.74 -0.33
CA PHE A 99 19.01 -0.68 -1.48
C PHE A 99 20.28 0.09 -1.13
N SER A 100 21.24 -0.60 -0.52
CA SER A 100 22.40 0.03 0.14
C SER A 100 23.31 0.82 -0.81
N ARG A 101 23.29 0.49 -2.10
CA ARG A 101 24.14 1.11 -3.14
C ARG A 101 23.41 2.17 -3.96
N ILE A 102 22.55 2.96 -3.32
CA ILE A 102 21.80 4.03 -4.00
C ILE A 102 22.71 5.06 -4.69
N GLU A 103 23.86 5.36 -4.07
CA GLU A 103 24.88 6.29 -4.57
C GLU A 103 25.54 5.84 -5.89
N ASP A 104 25.44 4.55 -6.24
CA ASP A 104 25.96 4.02 -7.51
C ASP A 104 24.97 4.24 -8.68
N ILE A 105 23.75 4.72 -8.41
CA ILE A 105 22.75 5.06 -9.44
C ILE A 105 23.06 6.46 -9.97
N ARG A 106 23.45 6.53 -11.25
CA ARG A 106 23.90 7.77 -11.92
C ARG A 106 22.79 8.57 -12.58
N ILE A 107 21.57 8.04 -12.58
CA ILE A 107 20.37 8.70 -13.08
C ILE A 107 19.57 9.29 -11.92
N PRO A 108 18.71 10.30 -12.13
CA PRO A 108 17.90 10.88 -11.07
C PRO A 108 17.06 9.83 -10.34
N VAL A 109 17.15 9.82 -9.01
CA VAL A 109 16.26 9.08 -8.11
C VAL A 109 15.35 10.09 -7.42
N VAL A 110 14.06 10.05 -7.75
CA VAL A 110 13.09 11.08 -7.36
C VAL A 110 12.02 10.48 -6.47
N TYR A 111 11.98 10.93 -5.21
CA TYR A 111 10.90 10.58 -4.31
C TYR A 111 9.66 11.41 -4.63
N THR A 112 8.62 10.72 -5.07
CA THR A 112 7.37 11.34 -5.53
C THR A 112 6.39 11.59 -4.40
N GLY A 113 6.58 10.96 -3.23
CA GLY A 113 5.52 10.80 -2.24
C GLY A 113 4.69 9.55 -2.54
N TYR A 114 3.80 9.19 -1.63
CA TYR A 114 2.94 8.04 -1.80
C TYR A 114 1.80 8.33 -2.77
N VAL A 115 1.49 7.36 -3.63
CA VAL A 115 0.36 7.43 -4.57
C VAL A 115 -0.89 6.95 -3.83
N CYS A 116 -1.67 7.90 -3.31
CA CYS A 116 -2.85 7.61 -2.50
C CYS A 116 -4.13 8.15 -3.16
N ARG A 117 -5.26 7.48 -2.92
CA ARG A 117 -6.58 8.04 -3.22
C ARG A 117 -7.12 8.73 -1.97
N ARG A 118 -7.70 9.92 -2.12
CA ARG A 118 -8.37 10.63 -1.02
C ARG A 118 -9.87 10.57 -1.23
N ALA A 119 -10.59 9.98 -0.27
CA ALA A 119 -12.04 10.01 -0.25
C ALA A 119 -12.55 11.38 0.24
N SER A 120 -13.72 11.80 -0.25
CA SER A 120 -14.33 13.05 0.22
C SER A 120 -14.83 12.93 1.66
N ARG A 121 -14.55 13.95 2.47
CA ARG A 121 -15.11 14.04 3.83
C ARG A 121 -16.64 14.09 3.84
N ASP A 122 -17.25 14.66 2.80
CA ASP A 122 -18.70 14.71 2.70
C ASP A 122 -19.30 13.37 2.29
N GLU A 123 -18.60 12.60 1.45
CA GLU A 123 -18.99 11.22 1.14
C GLU A 123 -18.87 10.34 2.37
N ALA A 124 -17.79 10.48 3.16
CA ALA A 124 -17.60 9.74 4.40
C ALA A 124 -18.75 10.02 5.39
N ARG A 125 -19.15 11.29 5.55
CA ARG A 125 -20.33 11.67 6.35
C ARG A 125 -21.62 11.05 5.81
N ARG A 126 -21.83 11.07 4.49
CA ARG A 126 -23.00 10.42 3.86
C ARG A 126 -23.00 8.91 4.07
N LEU A 127 -21.84 8.25 4.04
CA LEU A 127 -21.72 6.83 4.37
C LEU A 127 -22.17 6.57 5.81
N ARG A 128 -21.67 7.34 6.79
CA ARG A 128 -22.09 7.21 8.20
C ARG A 128 -23.60 7.37 8.39
N LEU A 129 -24.23 8.30 7.66
CA LEU A 129 -25.69 8.48 7.67
C LEU A 129 -26.43 7.29 7.06
N ARG A 130 -25.95 6.77 5.91
CA ARG A 130 -26.53 5.57 5.28
C ARG A 130 -26.46 4.33 6.17
N LEU A 131 -25.40 4.21 6.96
CA LEU A 131 -25.26 3.15 7.96
C LEU A 131 -26.17 3.36 9.18
N GLY A 132 -26.78 4.55 9.34
CA GLY A 132 -27.61 4.85 10.50
C GLY A 132 -26.81 4.83 11.82
N LEU A 133 -25.56 5.29 11.78
CA LEU A 133 -24.73 5.38 12.99
C LEU A 133 -25.29 6.46 13.93
N GLY A 134 -25.49 6.08 15.19
CA GLY A 134 -25.94 6.98 16.25
C GLY A 134 -24.91 8.06 16.60
N ALA A 135 -25.35 9.10 17.29
CA ALA A 135 -24.44 10.12 17.83
C ALA A 135 -23.47 9.47 18.83
N GLY A 136 -22.17 9.60 18.57
CA GLY A 136 -21.11 8.99 19.39
C GLY A 136 -20.83 7.51 19.12
N GLU A 137 -21.61 6.84 18.25
CA GLU A 137 -21.33 5.46 17.83
C GLU A 137 -20.05 5.41 16.98
N LYS A 138 -19.07 4.61 17.41
CA LYS A 138 -17.77 4.44 16.75
C LYS A 138 -17.87 3.45 15.61
N LEU A 139 -17.38 3.81 14.43
CA LEU A 139 -17.25 2.88 13.31
C LEU A 139 -15.85 2.27 13.30
N LEU A 140 -15.76 0.97 13.54
CA LEU A 140 -14.55 0.18 13.37
C LEU A 140 -14.62 -0.51 12.00
N VAL A 141 -13.54 -0.45 11.23
CA VAL A 141 -13.43 -1.17 9.95
C VAL A 141 -12.30 -2.19 10.04
N ALA A 142 -12.61 -3.47 9.86
CA ALA A 142 -11.62 -4.54 9.83
C ALA A 142 -11.48 -5.12 8.42
N SER A 143 -10.25 -5.34 7.94
CA SER A 143 -10.02 -5.95 6.62
C SER A 143 -8.84 -6.92 6.57
N ALA A 144 -9.01 -8.00 5.81
CA ALA A 144 -7.97 -9.02 5.58
C ALA A 144 -7.29 -8.89 4.21
N GLY A 145 -7.50 -7.79 3.49
CA GLY A 145 -6.98 -7.60 2.13
C GLY A 145 -7.51 -8.68 1.17
N SER A 146 -6.63 -9.56 0.70
CA SER A 146 -6.99 -10.69 -0.17
C SER A 146 -7.85 -11.75 0.56
N GLY A 147 -7.74 -11.85 1.89
CA GLY A 147 -8.48 -12.80 2.72
C GLY A 147 -7.79 -14.13 2.99
N SER A 148 -6.64 -14.40 2.35
CA SER A 148 -5.97 -15.71 2.43
C SER A 148 -5.29 -16.02 3.77
N VAL A 149 -4.95 -15.00 4.57
CA VAL A 149 -4.22 -15.17 5.83
C VAL A 149 -4.76 -14.31 6.99
N GLY A 150 -5.79 -13.49 6.75
CA GLY A 150 -6.26 -12.50 7.74
C GLY A 150 -7.37 -12.99 8.69
N TYR A 151 -7.75 -14.26 8.62
CA TYR A 151 -8.81 -14.82 9.47
C TYR A 151 -8.57 -14.61 10.97
N PRO A 152 -7.37 -14.86 11.55
CA PRO A 152 -7.13 -14.66 12.98
C PRO A 152 -7.43 -13.23 13.45
N LEU A 153 -7.00 -12.23 12.67
CA LEU A 153 -7.29 -10.82 12.94
C LEU A 153 -8.79 -10.53 12.90
N LEU A 154 -9.49 -11.00 11.87
CA LEU A 154 -10.92 -10.73 11.73
C LEU A 154 -11.73 -11.39 12.85
N LEU A 155 -11.40 -12.63 13.22
CA LEU A 155 -12.05 -13.33 14.32
C LEU A 155 -11.84 -12.58 15.64
N ALA A 156 -10.61 -12.16 15.93
CA ALA A 156 -10.28 -11.36 17.10
C ALA A 156 -11.07 -10.05 17.12
N ALA A 157 -11.16 -9.34 16.00
CA ALA A 157 -11.93 -8.10 15.89
C ALA A 157 -13.42 -8.33 16.16
N VAL A 158 -14.02 -9.36 15.54
CA VAL A 158 -15.43 -9.74 15.75
C VAL A 158 -15.74 -10.03 17.21
N GLN A 159 -14.83 -10.71 17.91
CA GLN A 159 -14.98 -11.04 19.33
C GLN A 159 -14.71 -9.83 20.25
N ALA A 160 -13.72 -9.00 19.91
CA ALA A 160 -13.29 -7.86 20.74
C ALA A 160 -14.38 -6.80 20.94
N VAL A 161 -15.30 -6.66 19.98
CA VAL A 161 -16.43 -5.73 20.07
C VAL A 161 -17.28 -5.94 21.33
N ARG A 162 -17.39 -7.19 21.82
CA ARG A 162 -18.14 -7.53 23.05
C ARG A 162 -17.47 -7.01 24.33
N HIS A 163 -16.20 -6.63 24.25
CA HIS A 163 -15.38 -6.15 25.36
C HIS A 163 -15.21 -4.62 25.36
N LEU A 164 -15.88 -3.92 24.44
CA LEU A 164 -15.92 -2.46 24.38
C LEU A 164 -17.02 -1.93 25.31
N ASP A 165 -16.71 -0.85 26.01
CA ASP A 165 -17.54 -0.16 27.00
C ASP A 165 -18.20 1.11 26.43
N PHE A 166 -18.17 1.27 25.11
CA PHE A 166 -18.77 2.37 24.36
C PHE A 166 -19.51 1.83 23.12
N PRO A 167 -20.50 2.56 22.58
CA PRO A 167 -21.22 2.12 21.39
C PRO A 167 -20.27 2.08 20.19
N ALA A 168 -20.13 0.89 19.61
CA ALA A 168 -19.30 0.67 18.44
C ALA A 168 -20.02 -0.24 17.45
N ARG A 169 -19.79 -0.01 16.16
CA ARG A 169 -20.16 -0.88 15.06
C ARG A 169 -18.90 -1.35 14.37
N LEU A 170 -18.81 -2.65 14.14
CA LEU A 170 -17.71 -3.24 13.37
C LEU A 170 -18.20 -3.62 11.98
N HIS A 171 -17.52 -3.11 10.97
CA HIS A 171 -17.71 -3.52 9.58
C HIS A 171 -16.48 -4.30 9.11
N VAL A 172 -16.68 -5.54 8.68
CA VAL A 172 -15.62 -6.49 8.35
C VAL A 172 -15.62 -6.75 6.85
N PHE A 173 -14.44 -6.65 6.23
CA PHE A 173 -14.20 -7.04 4.84
C PHE A 173 -13.26 -8.25 4.79
N THR A 174 -13.81 -9.41 4.41
CA THR A 174 -13.07 -10.67 4.45
C THR A 174 -12.05 -10.83 3.33
N GLY A 175 -12.26 -10.17 2.19
CA GLY A 175 -11.50 -10.40 0.97
C GLY A 175 -12.03 -11.59 0.15
N PRO A 176 -11.69 -11.65 -1.15
CA PRO A 176 -12.25 -12.63 -2.08
C PRO A 176 -11.78 -14.07 -1.86
N TYR A 177 -10.61 -14.27 -1.23
CA TYR A 177 -9.99 -15.59 -1.08
C TYR A 177 -10.12 -16.17 0.34
N MET A 178 -10.96 -15.58 1.20
CA MET A 178 -11.26 -16.20 2.49
C MET A 178 -12.03 -17.49 2.27
N GLU A 179 -11.59 -18.56 2.94
CA GLU A 179 -12.24 -19.86 2.88
C GLU A 179 -13.69 -19.79 3.42
N ALA A 180 -14.61 -20.52 2.78
CA ALA A 180 -16.02 -20.45 3.10
C ALA A 180 -16.33 -20.88 4.55
N GLY A 181 -15.62 -21.89 5.09
CA GLY A 181 -15.78 -22.33 6.48
C GLY A 181 -15.39 -21.24 7.48
N MET A 182 -14.28 -20.55 7.21
CA MET A 182 -13.81 -19.41 8.00
C MET A 182 -14.81 -18.23 7.96
N ALA A 183 -15.32 -17.88 6.77
CA ALA A 183 -16.31 -16.82 6.63
C ALA A 183 -17.65 -17.16 7.32
N ALA A 184 -18.04 -18.44 7.34
CA ALA A 184 -19.21 -18.90 8.07
C ALA A 184 -19.01 -18.83 9.59
N GLU A 185 -17.81 -19.15 10.09
CA GLU A 185 -17.48 -19.01 11.51
C GLU A 185 -17.50 -17.55 11.97
N LEU A 186 -16.93 -16.62 11.19
CA LEU A 186 -17.01 -15.19 11.50
C LEU A 186 -18.46 -14.73 11.68
N ARG A 187 -19.36 -15.17 10.79
CA ARG A 187 -20.80 -14.85 10.89
C ARG A 187 -21.48 -15.48 12.11
N ARG A 188 -21.09 -16.68 12.51
CA ARG A 188 -21.60 -17.31 13.75
C ARG A 188 -21.16 -16.55 15.01
N GLN A 189 -19.95 -15.98 15.00
CA GLN A 189 -19.38 -15.24 16.12
C GLN A 189 -19.81 -13.77 16.16
N ALA A 190 -20.39 -13.26 15.07
CA ALA A 190 -20.84 -11.87 14.95
C ALA A 190 -21.93 -11.53 15.98
N ALA A 191 -21.73 -10.43 16.71
CA ALA A 191 -22.79 -9.80 17.50
C ALA A 191 -23.68 -8.93 16.57
N ALA A 192 -24.81 -8.44 17.09
CA ALA A 192 -25.78 -7.66 16.29
C ALA A 192 -25.20 -6.37 15.68
N ASN A 193 -24.13 -5.82 16.26
CA ASN A 193 -23.41 -4.63 15.79
C ASN A 193 -22.20 -4.95 14.90
N VAL A 194 -22.13 -6.17 14.35
CA VAL A 194 -21.08 -6.61 13.44
C VAL A 194 -21.68 -6.91 12.07
N VAL A 195 -21.16 -6.26 11.03
CA VAL A 195 -21.51 -6.53 9.63
C VAL A 195 -20.30 -7.15 8.94
N ILE A 196 -20.53 -8.22 8.17
CA ILE A 196 -19.46 -8.96 7.48
C ILE A 196 -19.80 -9.02 5.99
N GLU A 197 -18.94 -8.41 5.18
CA GLU A 197 -19.00 -8.37 3.73
C GLU A 197 -17.70 -8.91 3.13
N GLN A 198 -17.75 -9.32 1.87
CA GLN A 198 -16.57 -9.84 1.20
C GLN A 198 -15.65 -8.72 0.72
N PHE A 199 -16.24 -7.65 0.18
CA PHE A 199 -15.52 -6.59 -0.50
C PHE A 199 -16.19 -5.23 -0.27
N ALA A 200 -15.38 -4.17 -0.29
CA ALA A 200 -15.84 -2.79 -0.28
C ALA A 200 -15.53 -2.17 -1.64
N GLU A 201 -16.55 -1.67 -2.35
CA GLU A 201 -16.34 -1.01 -3.65
C GLU A 201 -15.39 0.19 -3.56
N ASP A 202 -15.53 0.99 -2.50
CA ASP A 202 -14.67 2.13 -2.18
C ASP A 202 -14.11 1.99 -0.76
N PHE A 203 -13.07 1.17 -0.60
CA PHE A 203 -12.42 0.98 0.70
C PHE A 203 -11.81 2.27 1.29
N PRO A 204 -11.18 3.17 0.51
CA PRO A 204 -10.75 4.47 1.02
C PRO A 204 -11.88 5.29 1.65
N LEU A 205 -13.10 5.25 1.08
CA LEU A 205 -14.27 5.89 1.66
C LEU A 205 -14.66 5.28 3.02
N TRP A 206 -14.59 3.96 3.15
CA TRP A 206 -14.83 3.29 4.43
C TRP A 206 -13.83 3.70 5.49
N LEU A 207 -12.54 3.78 5.14
CA LEU A 207 -11.51 4.24 6.06
C LEU A 207 -11.71 5.71 6.45
N ALA A 208 -12.06 6.59 5.51
CA ALA A 208 -12.37 8.00 5.81
C ALA A 208 -13.63 8.18 6.69
N ALA A 209 -14.56 7.22 6.69
CA ALA A 209 -15.74 7.22 7.56
C ALA A 209 -15.49 6.56 8.93
N ALA A 210 -14.45 5.72 9.03
CA ALA A 210 -14.13 4.97 10.22
C ALA A 210 -13.53 5.84 11.32
N ASP A 211 -13.78 5.44 12.56
CA ASP A 211 -13.07 5.95 13.74
C ASP A 211 -11.77 5.17 13.99
N LEU A 212 -11.70 3.89 13.59
CA LEU A 212 -10.49 3.07 13.68
C LEU A 212 -10.47 1.95 12.63
N SER A 213 -9.28 1.68 12.09
CA SER A 213 -9.01 0.58 11.15
C SER A 213 -8.26 -0.57 11.82
N LEU A 214 -8.67 -1.80 11.53
CA LEU A 214 -7.98 -3.05 11.88
C LEU A 214 -7.59 -3.74 10.58
N SER A 215 -6.30 -3.99 10.32
CA SER A 215 -5.93 -4.63 9.06
C SER A 215 -4.64 -5.43 9.11
N MET A 216 -4.39 -6.20 8.05
CA MET A 216 -3.11 -6.89 7.84
C MET A 216 -1.98 -5.96 7.36
N GLY A 217 -2.24 -4.66 7.11
CA GLY A 217 -1.17 -3.70 6.81
C GLY A 217 -0.50 -3.85 5.44
N GLY A 218 -1.19 -4.41 4.44
CA GLY A 218 -0.71 -4.39 3.05
C GLY A 218 -0.43 -2.96 2.56
N TYR A 219 0.43 -2.80 1.55
CA TYR A 219 0.88 -1.48 1.07
C TYR A 219 -0.31 -0.52 0.83
N ASN A 220 -1.29 -0.91 0.00
CA ASN A 220 -2.43 -0.04 -0.32
C ASN A 220 -3.23 0.34 0.92
N THR A 221 -3.59 -0.63 1.77
CA THR A 221 -4.36 -0.37 3.00
C THR A 221 -3.63 0.57 3.95
N THR A 222 -2.31 0.39 4.11
CA THR A 222 -1.50 1.27 4.95
C THR A 222 -1.48 2.70 4.37
N MET A 223 -1.40 2.84 3.04
CA MET A 223 -1.48 4.14 2.38
C MET A 223 -2.86 4.80 2.51
N ASP A 224 -3.93 4.03 2.39
CA ASP A 224 -5.30 4.52 2.57
C ASP A 224 -5.55 4.96 4.02
N VAL A 225 -4.98 4.25 5.00
CA VAL A 225 -4.99 4.64 6.41
C VAL A 225 -4.29 5.98 6.61
N LEU A 226 -3.09 6.18 6.03
CA LEU A 226 -2.40 7.47 6.10
C LEU A 226 -3.18 8.59 5.42
N ALA A 227 -3.79 8.30 4.26
CA ALA A 227 -4.55 9.28 3.48
C ALA A 227 -5.86 9.69 4.15
N SER A 228 -6.54 8.76 4.83
CA SER A 228 -7.73 9.05 5.63
C SER A 228 -7.40 9.73 6.96
N GLY A 229 -6.19 9.50 7.49
CA GLY A 229 -5.81 9.93 8.83
C GLY A 229 -6.51 9.14 9.94
N THR A 230 -7.07 7.97 9.59
CA THR A 230 -7.82 7.13 10.52
C THR A 230 -6.86 6.35 11.41
N PRO A 231 -7.04 6.37 12.74
CA PRO A 231 -6.24 5.55 13.65
C PRO A 231 -6.27 4.08 13.27
N ALA A 232 -5.15 3.37 13.40
CA ALA A 232 -5.06 2.00 12.93
C ALA A 232 -4.31 1.05 13.88
N LEU A 233 -4.85 -0.16 14.02
CA LEU A 233 -4.16 -1.32 14.54
C LEU A 233 -3.85 -2.26 13.39
N ILE A 234 -2.56 -2.56 13.21
CA ILE A 234 -2.11 -3.34 12.06
C ILE A 234 -1.45 -4.61 12.56
N HIS A 235 -1.92 -5.77 12.12
CA HIS A 235 -1.29 -7.07 12.37
C HIS A 235 -0.50 -7.47 11.11
N PRO A 236 0.79 -7.10 10.98
CA PRO A 236 1.54 -7.32 9.75
C PRO A 236 1.70 -8.81 9.52
N PHE A 237 1.59 -9.26 8.27
CA PHE A 237 1.82 -10.66 7.95
C PHE A 237 3.27 -11.05 8.29
N SER A 238 3.45 -12.04 9.17
CA SER A 238 4.76 -12.38 9.76
C SER A 238 5.82 -12.77 8.73
N GLN A 239 5.42 -13.33 7.60
CA GLN A 239 6.32 -13.69 6.50
C GLN A 239 6.60 -12.53 5.53
N ASN A 240 6.07 -11.33 5.81
CA ASN A 240 6.28 -10.14 5.01
C ASN A 240 6.99 -9.05 5.82
N ARG A 241 8.32 -9.07 5.75
CA ARG A 241 9.18 -8.08 6.41
C ARG A 241 8.87 -6.65 5.99
N GLU A 242 8.47 -6.41 4.73
CA GLU A 242 8.14 -5.07 4.24
C GLU A 242 6.93 -4.47 4.97
N GLN A 243 5.91 -5.29 5.25
CA GLN A 243 4.75 -4.82 6.00
C GLN A 243 5.15 -4.41 7.41
N ARG A 244 5.93 -5.25 8.10
CA ARG A 244 6.40 -4.95 9.45
C ARG A 244 7.27 -3.68 9.48
N LEU A 245 8.26 -3.58 8.59
CA LEU A 245 9.14 -2.40 8.51
C LEU A 245 8.33 -1.11 8.28
N ARG A 246 7.38 -1.13 7.33
CA ARG A 246 6.53 0.03 7.05
C ARG A 246 5.70 0.45 8.26
N VAL A 247 5.06 -0.52 8.92
CA VAL A 247 4.22 -0.29 10.10
C VAL A 247 5.05 0.30 11.24
N GLU A 248 6.27 -0.20 11.46
CA GLU A 248 7.17 0.30 12.50
C GLU A 248 7.60 1.75 12.27
N HIS A 249 7.92 2.12 11.02
CA HIS A 249 8.26 3.51 10.68
C HIS A 249 7.05 4.43 10.83
N LEU A 250 5.89 4.02 10.33
CA LEU A 250 4.67 4.82 10.40
C LEU A 250 4.15 4.99 11.82
N ALA A 251 4.29 3.98 12.69
CA ALA A 251 3.85 4.05 14.09
C ALA A 251 4.58 5.14 14.90
N ARG A 252 5.75 5.60 14.42
CA ARG A 252 6.51 6.71 15.03
C ARG A 252 5.90 8.07 14.72
N ILE A 253 5.19 8.22 13.61
CA ILE A 253 4.72 9.51 13.09
C ILE A 253 3.20 9.63 13.00
N ALA A 254 2.47 8.52 12.86
CA ALA A 254 1.01 8.46 12.70
C ALA A 254 0.32 7.82 13.92
N ASP A 255 -1.01 7.89 13.94
CA ASP A 255 -1.87 7.19 14.93
C ASP A 255 -2.05 5.72 14.55
N LEU A 256 -0.95 5.01 14.43
CA LEU A 256 -0.90 3.63 13.97
C LEU A 256 -0.04 2.81 14.92
N ALA A 257 -0.45 1.59 15.23
CA ALA A 257 0.33 0.68 16.06
C ALA A 257 0.33 -0.75 15.50
N PRO A 258 1.49 -1.45 15.54
CA PRO A 258 1.53 -2.87 15.26
C PRO A 258 0.80 -3.66 16.34
N LEU A 259 0.19 -4.77 15.91
CA LEU A 259 -0.33 -5.85 16.74
C LEU A 259 0.59 -7.06 16.59
N GLU A 260 0.92 -7.68 17.72
CA GLU A 260 1.55 -9.00 17.76
C GLU A 260 0.49 -10.10 17.92
N ASP A 261 0.82 -11.36 17.61
CA ASP A 261 -0.13 -12.50 17.68
C ASP A 261 -0.81 -12.63 19.06
N ARG A 262 -0.04 -12.42 20.14
CA ARG A 262 -0.55 -12.46 21.53
C ARG A 262 -1.58 -11.36 21.83
N GLU A 263 -1.65 -10.34 21.00
CA GLU A 263 -2.55 -9.19 21.16
C GLU A 263 -3.86 -9.37 20.37
N LEU A 264 -4.02 -10.51 19.68
CA LEU A 264 -5.28 -10.93 19.07
C LEU A 264 -6.25 -11.58 20.09
N ASP A 265 -5.87 -11.68 21.36
CA ASP A 265 -6.81 -12.00 22.43
C ASP A 265 -7.90 -10.90 22.53
N PRO A 266 -9.21 -11.24 22.50
CA PRO A 266 -10.26 -10.22 22.35
C PRO A 266 -10.30 -9.14 23.45
N PRO A 267 -10.18 -9.46 24.76
CA PRO A 267 -10.01 -8.44 25.81
C PRO A 267 -8.79 -7.53 25.60
N VAL A 268 -7.65 -8.09 25.19
CA VAL A 268 -6.42 -7.32 24.93
C VAL A 268 -6.61 -6.38 23.74
N LEU A 269 -7.17 -6.89 22.63
CA LEU A 269 -7.46 -6.11 21.43
C LEU A 269 -8.42 -4.95 21.72
N ALA A 270 -9.48 -5.21 22.49
CA ALA A 270 -10.39 -4.16 22.96
C ALA A 270 -9.68 -3.09 23.80
N GLY A 271 -8.73 -3.49 24.64
CA GLY A 271 -7.85 -2.57 25.37
C GLY A 271 -7.01 -1.68 24.46
N LYS A 272 -6.43 -2.25 23.38
CA LYS A 272 -5.66 -1.51 22.38
C LYS A 272 -6.51 -0.50 21.62
N ILE A 273 -7.75 -0.88 21.26
CA ILE A 273 -8.73 0.01 20.62
C ILE A 273 -9.01 1.22 21.53
N ARG A 274 -9.27 0.99 22.83
CA ARG A 274 -9.45 2.08 23.82
C ARG A 274 -8.24 3.02 23.90
N LEU A 275 -7.03 2.44 23.95
CA LEU A 275 -5.80 3.24 24.05
C LEU A 275 -5.61 4.17 22.86
N LEU A 276 -5.91 3.72 21.65
CA LEU A 276 -5.85 4.57 20.46
C LEU A 276 -6.88 5.71 20.51
N PHE A 277 -8.13 5.44 20.93
CA PHE A 277 -9.14 6.49 21.05
C PHE A 277 -8.84 7.55 22.11
N ASN A 278 -8.11 7.17 23.17
CA ASN A 278 -7.69 8.09 24.23
C ASN A 278 -6.37 8.83 23.91
N GLY A 279 -5.71 8.47 22.81
CA GLY A 279 -4.46 9.08 22.37
C GLY A 279 -4.65 10.52 21.87
N LYS A 280 -3.57 11.30 21.88
CA LYS A 280 -3.55 12.60 21.19
C LYS A 280 -3.38 12.36 19.68
N PRO A 281 -4.29 12.84 18.82
CA PRO A 281 -4.18 12.62 17.40
C PRO A 281 -2.88 13.18 16.82
N ARG A 282 -2.19 12.36 16.03
CA ARG A 282 -0.99 12.74 15.28
C ARG A 282 -1.36 12.98 13.82
N ARG A 283 -0.87 14.08 13.28
CA ARG A 283 -1.02 14.44 11.87
C ARG A 283 0.36 14.49 11.23
N PRO A 284 0.88 13.36 10.73
CA PRO A 284 2.22 13.36 10.16
C PRO A 284 2.23 14.20 8.88
N GLN A 285 3.34 14.90 8.66
CA GLN A 285 3.61 15.55 7.37
C GLN A 285 4.23 14.52 6.44
N VAL A 286 3.37 13.74 5.78
CA VAL A 286 3.78 12.78 4.74
C VAL A 286 3.29 13.29 3.39
N ARG A 287 4.11 13.16 2.35
CA ARG A 287 3.70 13.43 0.97
C ARG A 287 2.81 12.31 0.46
N LEU A 288 1.54 12.62 0.19
CA LEU A 288 0.49 11.67 -0.21
C LEU A 288 -0.14 12.01 -1.57
N ASP A 289 0.40 13.04 -2.23
CA ASP A 289 0.04 13.57 -3.56
C ASP A 289 1.00 13.04 -4.63
N GLY A 290 1.44 11.78 -4.48
CA GLY A 290 2.49 11.20 -5.31
C GLY A 290 2.11 11.09 -6.78
N ALA A 291 0.82 10.92 -7.11
CA ALA A 291 0.36 10.90 -8.49
C ALA A 291 0.49 12.28 -9.14
N GLU A 292 0.01 13.33 -8.47
CA GLU A 292 0.06 14.71 -8.93
C GLU A 292 1.50 15.20 -9.05
N PHE A 293 2.34 14.90 -8.05
CA PHE A 293 3.76 15.21 -8.08
C PHE A 293 4.47 14.49 -9.24
N THR A 294 4.20 13.19 -9.43
CA THR A 294 4.79 12.41 -10.53
C THR A 294 4.45 13.03 -11.88
N ASN A 295 3.17 13.37 -12.09
CA ASN A 295 2.73 13.97 -13.35
C ASN A 295 3.44 15.30 -13.61
N LYS A 296 3.45 16.19 -12.61
CA LYS A 296 4.11 17.50 -12.72
C LYS A 296 5.61 17.37 -12.97
N TRP A 297 6.28 16.44 -12.30
CA TRP A 297 7.71 16.21 -12.48
C TRP A 297 8.02 15.70 -13.89
N LEU A 298 7.23 14.75 -14.41
CA LEU A 298 7.39 14.24 -15.77
C LEU A 298 7.15 15.34 -16.82
N GLU A 299 6.10 16.15 -16.68
CA GLU A 299 5.80 17.27 -17.58
C GLU A 299 6.96 18.28 -17.65
N GLN A 300 7.50 18.67 -16.49
CA GLN A 300 8.64 19.59 -16.40
C GLN A 300 9.86 18.99 -17.08
N TRP A 301 10.19 17.75 -16.72
CA TRP A 301 11.36 17.04 -17.23
C TRP A 301 11.33 16.82 -18.74
N LEU A 302 10.15 16.51 -19.31
CA LEU A 302 9.97 16.40 -20.77
C LEU A 302 10.07 17.76 -21.48
N SER A 303 9.61 18.83 -20.84
CA SER A 303 9.67 20.19 -21.42
C SER A 303 11.07 20.83 -21.38
N GLY A 304 12.04 20.19 -20.72
CA GLY A 304 13.39 20.74 -20.52
C GLY A 304 13.43 21.96 -19.60
N LYS A 305 12.41 22.15 -18.77
CA LYS A 305 12.29 23.20 -17.75
C LYS A 305 12.48 22.62 -16.36
#